data_AF-A0A2L2NY50-F1
#
_entry.id   AF-A0A2L2NY50-F1
#
_cell.length_a   1.000
_cell.length_b   1.000
_cell.length_c   1.000
_cell.angle_alpha   90.00
_cell.angle_beta   90.00
_cell.angle_gamma   90.00
#
_symmetry.space_group_name_H-M   'P 1'
#
loop_
_entity.id
_entity.type
_entity.pdbx_description
1 polymer ?
#
loop_
_entity_poly.entity_id
_entity_poly.type
_entity_poly.pdbx_seq_one_letter_code
_entity_poly.pdbx_strand_id
1 'polypeptide(L)'
;MPKVPHVITIDNDKYVAILPDIYEDIKTVVGIAKAPNPDNTVYKGKLTINKAVAEGDLVRIRCRLENKKVREVLCVSSKLSSAMGGLLPKKVAGQDVKTTNIPRRMRLG
;
A
#
# COMPACT_ATOMS: atom_id res chain seq x y z
N MET A 1 10.29 -6.72 10.67
CA MET A 1 9.30 -5.64 10.92
C MET A 1 8.16 -6.22 11.71
N PRO A 2 7.68 -5.52 12.74
CA PRO A 2 6.48 -5.94 13.46
C PRO A 2 5.30 -5.97 12.49
N LYS A 3 4.47 -7.01 12.61
CA LYS A 3 3.19 -7.08 11.93
C LYS A 3 2.11 -6.65 12.90
N VAL A 4 1.22 -5.77 12.47
CA VAL A 4 0.13 -5.23 13.29
C VAL A 4 -1.20 -5.39 12.55
N PRO A 5 -2.33 -5.44 13.27
CA PRO A 5 -3.65 -5.44 12.64
C PRO A 5 -3.87 -4.15 11.85
N HIS A 6 -4.37 -4.31 10.63
CA HIS A 6 -4.77 -3.22 9.75
C HIS A 6 -6.21 -3.40 9.32
N VAL A 7 -6.92 -2.27 9.23
CA VAL A 7 -8.25 -2.13 8.66
C VAL A 7 -8.12 -1.91 7.16
N ILE A 8 -8.77 -2.76 6.39
CA ILE A 8 -8.89 -2.65 4.94
C ILE A 8 -10.37 -2.43 4.63
N THR A 9 -10.70 -1.36 3.91
CA THR A 9 -12.08 -1.07 3.50
C THR A 9 -12.25 -1.34 2.02
N ILE A 10 -13.07 -2.32 1.66
CA ILE A 10 -13.42 -2.69 0.28
C ILE A 10 -14.95 -2.57 0.18
N ASP A 11 -15.46 -1.76 -0.74
CA ASP A 11 -16.90 -1.59 -0.99
C ASP A 11 -17.75 -1.34 0.27
N ASN A 12 -17.27 -0.47 1.16
CA ASN A 12 -17.83 -0.14 2.49
C ASN A 12 -17.75 -1.24 3.56
N ASP A 13 -17.33 -2.45 3.20
CA ASP A 13 -17.05 -3.51 4.16
C ASP A 13 -15.65 -3.35 4.73
N LYS A 14 -15.55 -3.46 6.07
CA LYS A 14 -14.28 -3.41 6.79
C LYS A 14 -13.79 -4.81 7.09
N TYR A 15 -12.54 -5.07 6.72
CA TYR A 15 -11.85 -6.32 6.99
C TYR A 15 -10.58 -6.08 7.80
N VAL A 16 -10.15 -7.10 8.53
CA VAL A 16 -8.88 -7.07 9.28
C VAL A 16 -7.83 -7.95 8.61
N ALA A 17 -6.61 -7.43 8.50
CA ALA A 17 -5.44 -8.21 8.05
C ALA A 17 -4.21 -7.87 8.88
N ILE A 18 -3.37 -8.88 9.14
CA ILE A 18 -2.09 -8.69 9.83
C ILE A 18 -1.02 -8.36 8.79
N LEU A 19 -0.61 -7.10 8.76
CA LEU A 19 0.32 -6.55 7.76
C LEU A 19 1.52 -5.87 8.44
N PRO A 20 2.66 -5.70 7.73
CA PRO A 20 3.77 -4.91 8.23
C PRO A 20 3.33 -3.48 8.56
N ASP A 21 3.82 -2.92 9.67
CA ASP A 21 3.54 -1.55 10.08
C ASP A 21 4.32 -0.53 9.21
N ILE A 22 3.86 -0.33 7.98
CA ILE A 22 4.48 0.56 6.98
C ILE A 22 3.46 1.45 6.25
N TYR A 23 2.19 1.37 6.67
CA TYR A 23 1.08 2.01 5.97
C TYR A 23 0.71 3.38 6.51
N GLU A 24 1.30 3.83 7.62
CA GLU A 24 0.98 5.10 8.26
C GLU A 24 1.07 6.29 7.28
N ASP A 25 2.16 6.34 6.51
CA ASP A 25 2.46 7.40 5.54
C ASP A 25 1.54 7.37 4.29
N ILE A 26 1.03 6.18 3.94
CA ILE A 26 0.32 5.93 2.67
C ILE A 26 -1.15 5.55 2.88
N LYS A 27 -1.66 5.56 4.12
CA LYS A 27 -2.98 5.04 4.48
C LYS A 27 -4.13 5.64 3.67
N THR A 28 -4.08 6.95 3.44
CA THR A 28 -5.09 7.70 2.70
C THR A 28 -5.09 7.33 1.21
N VAL A 29 -3.87 7.13 0.70
CA VAL A 29 -3.51 6.87 -0.69
C VAL A 29 -3.89 5.42 -1.07
N VAL A 30 -3.56 4.44 -0.23
CA VAL A 30 -3.78 3.02 -0.53
C VAL A 30 -5.05 2.41 0.06
N GLY A 31 -5.69 3.09 1.02
CA GLY A 31 -6.93 2.61 1.66
C GLY A 31 -6.72 1.57 2.76
N ILE A 32 -5.50 1.42 3.27
CA ILE A 32 -5.15 0.49 4.33
C ILE A 32 -4.65 1.30 5.52
N ALA A 33 -5.31 1.18 6.66
CA ALA A 33 -4.96 1.90 7.88
C ALA A 33 -4.62 0.93 9.00
N LYS A 34 -3.73 1.31 9.91
CA LYS A 34 -3.50 0.58 11.16
C LYS A 34 -4.79 0.57 11.98
N ALA A 35 -5.11 -0.58 12.59
CA ALA A 35 -6.28 -0.68 13.46
C ALA A 35 -6.11 0.26 14.68
N PRO A 36 -7.15 1.02 15.06
CA PRO A 36 -7.10 1.90 16.23
C PRO A 36 -6.96 1.06 17.52
N ASN A 37 -6.41 1.66 18.57
CA ASN A 37 -6.35 1.06 19.90
C ASN A 37 -6.89 2.08 20.93
N PRO A 38 -8.04 1.83 21.59
CA PRO A 38 -8.88 0.64 21.51
C PRO A 38 -9.61 0.51 20.16
N ASP A 39 -9.85 -0.72 19.71
CA ASP A 39 -10.50 -1.01 18.43
C ASP A 39 -12.00 -1.27 18.61
N ASN A 40 -12.83 -0.33 18.14
CA ASN A 40 -14.29 -0.45 18.12
C ASN A 40 -14.84 -0.76 16.72
N THR A 41 -13.98 -1.20 15.79
CA THR A 41 -14.38 -1.43 14.39
C THR A 41 -15.18 -2.73 14.26
N VAL A 42 -16.37 -2.65 13.67
CA VAL A 42 -17.14 -3.85 13.28
C VAL A 42 -16.54 -4.40 11.98
N TYR A 43 -15.88 -5.55 12.09
CA TYR A 43 -15.29 -6.24 10.94
C TYR A 43 -16.25 -7.28 10.37
N LYS A 44 -16.37 -7.33 9.04
CA LYS A 44 -17.08 -8.42 8.33
C LYS A 44 -16.32 -9.75 8.43
N GLY A 45 -15.00 -9.68 8.65
CA GLY A 45 -14.16 -10.84 8.90
C GLY A 45 -12.67 -10.56 8.67
N LYS A 46 -11.88 -11.64 8.72
CA LYS A 46 -10.46 -11.61 8.39
C LYS A 46 -10.26 -11.72 6.88
N LEU A 47 -9.51 -10.79 6.29
CA LEU A 47 -9.23 -10.81 4.86
C LEU A 47 -8.10 -11.78 4.54
N THR A 48 -8.34 -12.68 3.60
CA THR A 48 -7.29 -13.51 3.00
C THR A 48 -6.66 -12.75 1.84
N ILE A 49 -5.46 -12.20 2.04
CA ILE A 49 -4.77 -11.35 1.05
C ILE A 49 -4.64 -12.02 -0.31
N ASN A 50 -4.24 -13.29 -0.36
CA ASN A 50 -4.05 -14.00 -1.63
C ASN A 50 -5.35 -14.12 -2.42
N LYS A 51 -6.48 -14.31 -1.72
CA LYS A 51 -7.80 -14.39 -2.34
C LYS A 51 -8.24 -13.02 -2.85
N ALA A 52 -8.14 -11.98 -2.02
CA ALA A 52 -8.47 -10.61 -2.39
C ALA A 52 -7.61 -10.06 -3.55
N VAL A 53 -6.35 -10.50 -3.69
CA VAL A 53 -5.51 -10.16 -4.84
C VAL A 53 -5.94 -10.92 -6.09
N ALA A 54 -6.32 -12.19 -5.97
CA ALA A 54 -6.81 -12.98 -7.10
C ALA A 54 -8.18 -12.50 -7.61
N GLU A 55 -9.05 -12.04 -6.70
CA GLU A 55 -10.37 -11.47 -7.01
C GLU A 55 -10.31 -10.04 -7.55
N GLY A 56 -9.16 -9.36 -7.40
CA GLY A 56 -8.94 -8.01 -7.93
C GLY A 56 -9.29 -6.87 -6.97
N ASP A 57 -9.67 -7.19 -5.72
CA ASP A 57 -9.97 -6.19 -4.68
C ASP A 57 -8.71 -5.49 -4.16
N LEU A 58 -7.59 -6.21 -4.15
CA LEU A 58 -6.29 -5.70 -3.74
C LEU A 58 -5.28 -5.80 -4.88
N VAL A 59 -4.52 -4.73 -5.07
CA VAL A 59 -3.42 -4.66 -6.04
C VAL A 59 -2.12 -4.41 -5.29
N ARG A 60 -1.04 -5.04 -5.76
CA ARG A 60 0.30 -4.76 -5.25
C ARG A 60 0.94 -3.64 -6.05
N ILE A 61 1.34 -2.59 -5.37
CA ILE A 61 2.02 -1.45 -5.98
C ILE A 61 3.40 -1.29 -5.37
N ARG A 62 4.35 -0.83 -6.18
CA ARG A 62 5.66 -0.41 -5.68
C ARG A 62 5.65 1.08 -5.42
N CYS A 63 5.86 1.47 -4.17
CA CYS A 63 5.91 2.87 -3.77
C CYS A 63 7.20 3.19 -3.02
N ARG A 64 7.55 4.47 -3.01
CA ARG A 64 8.60 5.00 -2.14
C ARG A 64 7.98 5.46 -0.82
N LEU A 65 8.54 5.03 0.29
CA LEU A 65 8.18 5.50 1.64
C LEU A 65 8.98 6.76 2.00
N GLU A 66 8.59 7.47 3.07
CA GLU A 66 9.30 8.68 3.53
C GLU A 66 10.78 8.43 3.84
N ASN A 67 11.10 7.24 4.36
CA ASN A 67 12.47 6.77 4.58
C ASN A 67 13.26 6.53 3.27
N LYS A 68 12.74 6.98 2.12
CA LYS A 68 13.30 6.91 0.78
C LYS A 68 13.45 5.50 0.22
N LYS A 69 13.05 4.45 0.95
CA LYS A 69 13.10 3.06 0.48
C LYS A 69 11.89 2.77 -0.41
N VAL A 70 12.12 2.00 -1.46
CA VAL A 70 11.05 1.48 -2.32
C VAL A 70 10.56 0.15 -1.75
N ARG A 71 9.24 -0.01 -1.63
CA ARG A 71 8.60 -1.22 -1.13
C ARG A 71 7.37 -1.58 -1.94
N GLU A 72 7.06 -2.86 -1.92
CA GLU A 72 5.80 -3.37 -2.42
C GLU A 72 4.76 -3.31 -1.30
N VAL A 73 3.65 -2.65 -1.56
CA VAL A 73 2.54 -2.46 -0.60
C VAL A 73 1.24 -2.88 -1.24
N LEU A 74 0.27 -3.26 -0.41
CA LEU A 74 -1.09 -3.54 -0.85
C LEU A 74 -1.86 -2.22 -1.00
N CYS A 75 -2.70 -2.16 -2.03
CA CYS A 75 -3.60 -1.05 -2.30
C CYS A 75 -4.97 -1.61 -2.62
N VAL A 76 -6.02 -0.98 -2.10
CA VAL A 76 -7.39 -1.26 -2.54
C VAL A 76 -7.53 -0.84 -4.00
N SER A 77 -8.07 -1.71 -4.85
CA SER A 77 -8.15 -1.49 -6.30
C SER A 77 -8.92 -0.21 -6.65
N SER A 78 -10.01 0.08 -5.95
CA SER A 78 -10.80 1.31 -6.11
C SER A 78 -10.00 2.59 -5.79
N LYS A 79 -8.96 2.49 -4.95
CA LYS A 79 -8.07 3.60 -4.61
C LYS A 79 -6.82 3.67 -5.47
N LEU A 80 -6.61 2.74 -6.40
CA LEU A 80 -5.39 2.67 -7.20
C LEU A 80 -5.09 3.97 -7.97
N SER A 81 -6.11 4.59 -8.57
CA SER A 81 -5.93 5.85 -9.34
C SER A 81 -5.44 7.00 -8.44
N SER A 82 -6.11 7.20 -7.31
CA SER A 82 -5.68 8.15 -6.27
C SER A 82 -4.32 7.78 -5.69
N ALA A 83 -4.04 6.49 -5.59
CA ALA A 83 -2.79 5.98 -5.09
C ALA A 83 -1.63 6.45 -5.98
N MET A 84 -1.72 6.13 -7.27
CA MET A 84 -0.74 6.49 -8.29
C MET A 84 -0.47 8.01 -8.36
N GLY A 85 -1.47 8.85 -8.10
CA GLY A 85 -1.33 10.31 -8.03
C GLY A 85 -0.62 10.81 -6.76
N GLY A 86 -0.86 10.16 -5.62
CA GLY A 86 -0.40 10.57 -4.27
C GLY A 86 0.90 9.92 -3.78
N LEU A 87 1.47 8.95 -4.51
CA LEU A 87 2.75 8.34 -4.13
C LEU A 87 3.90 9.34 -4.20
N LEU A 88 4.81 9.26 -3.22
CA LEU A 88 6.01 10.10 -3.14
C LEU A 88 6.87 9.94 -4.41
N PRO A 89 7.09 11.03 -5.17
CA PRO A 89 7.92 10.97 -6.36
C PRO A 89 9.38 10.69 -6.01
N LYS A 90 10.08 10.04 -6.95
CA LYS A 90 11.53 9.98 -6.96
C LYS A 90 12.05 11.04 -7.93
N LYS A 91 12.87 11.97 -7.46
CA LYS A 91 13.63 12.84 -8.36
C LYS A 91 14.64 12.02 -9.17
N VAL A 92 14.51 12.04 -10.49
CA VAL A 92 15.45 11.48 -11.46
C VAL A 92 15.79 12.59 -12.44
N ALA A 93 17.07 12.95 -12.55
CA ALA A 93 17.54 14.03 -13.42
C ALA A 93 16.78 15.37 -13.24
N GLY A 94 16.41 15.71 -12.00
CA GLY A 94 15.67 16.94 -11.68
C GLY A 94 14.15 16.86 -11.86
N GLN A 95 13.62 15.77 -12.43
CA GLN A 95 12.17 15.56 -12.63
C GLN A 95 11.59 14.62 -11.56
N ASP A 96 10.37 14.91 -11.11
CA ASP A 96 9.64 14.08 -10.15
C ASP A 96 8.99 12.88 -10.85
N VAL A 97 9.56 11.70 -10.65
CA VAL A 97 9.09 10.46 -11.26
C VAL A 97 8.32 9.64 -10.22
N LYS A 98 6.99 9.57 -10.37
CA LYS A 98 6.08 8.90 -9.41
C LYS A 98 6.07 7.38 -9.55
N THR A 99 6.16 6.88 -10.77
CA THR A 99 6.24 5.45 -11.07
C THR A 99 7.19 5.24 -12.22
N THR A 100 8.18 4.40 -12.03
CA THR A 100 9.04 4.00 -13.13
C THR A 100 9.49 2.57 -12.94
N ASN A 101 9.21 1.74 -13.95
CA ASN A 101 10.20 0.78 -14.41
C ASN A 101 11.44 1.59 -14.85
N ILE A 102 12.25 2.06 -13.91
CA ILE A 102 13.53 2.71 -14.26
C ILE A 102 14.42 1.57 -14.73
N PRO A 103 14.81 1.50 -16.02
CA PRO A 103 15.86 0.60 -16.43
C PRO A 103 17.12 0.98 -15.62
N ARG A 104 17.52 0.11 -14.70
CA ARG A 104 18.79 0.27 -14.00
C ARG A 104 19.88 0.03 -15.02
N ARG A 105 20.76 1.02 -15.22
CA ARG A 105 22.02 0.79 -15.94
C ARG A 105 22.77 -0.29 -15.17
N MET A 106 22.79 -1.51 -15.71
CA MET A 106 23.64 -2.59 -15.21
C MET A 106 25.06 -2.04 -15.22
N ARG A 107 25.67 -1.89 -14.04
CA ARG A 107 27.13 -1.74 -13.99
C ARG A 107 27.67 -3.11 -14.34
N LEU A 108 28.30 -3.22 -15.51
CA LEU A 108 29.22 -4.31 -15.81
C LEU A 108 30.37 -4.16 -14.81
N GLY A 109 30.34 -5.00 -13.79
CA GLY A 109 31.43 -5.25 -12.87
C GLY A 109 31.83 -6.70 -13.03
#